data_AF-A0A960QJS6-F1
#
_entry.id   AF-A0A960QJS6-F1
#
_cell.length_a   1.000
_cell.length_b   1.000
_cell.length_c   1.000
_cell.angle_alpha   90.00
_cell.angle_beta   90.00
_cell.angle_gamma   90.00
#
_symmetry.space_group_name_H-M   'P 1'
#
loop_
_entity.id
_entity.type
_entity.pdbx_description
1 polymer ?
#
loop_
_entity_poly.entity_id
_entity_poly.type
_entity_poly.pdbx_seq_one_letter_code
_entity_poly.pdbx_strand_id
1 'polypeptide(L)'
;MSRGSSWEIDHLEQHQYESCQPNQEKKNYYSLFISFRIFIPPTTRDRRTLYTVKSTEPTARGSAPSTPSSRLPLEPPGGVLVWLVVVIELITFAAGIGVFLHQEGNFTEEFALGAKGLNQPLAFINTLLLLTGGWFMAMAIAAIREGRISAGERGMDAAMVTGLAFLVLKGIEWNGKIQHGATFGDDHFHTTYFALTG
;
A
#
# COMPACT_ATOMS: atom_id res chain seq x y z
N MET A 1 59.61 -28.52 -7.90
CA MET A 1 58.98 -28.17 -6.61
C MET A 1 58.97 -26.66 -6.48
N SER A 2 57.81 -26.01 -6.55
CA SER A 2 57.63 -24.62 -6.12
C SER A 2 56.35 -24.59 -5.30
N ARG A 3 56.50 -24.47 -3.97
CA ARG A 3 55.38 -24.29 -3.04
C ARG A 3 55.08 -22.80 -3.04
N GLY A 4 53.99 -22.39 -3.70
CA GLY A 4 53.39 -21.08 -3.43
C GLY A 4 53.00 -21.05 -1.96
N SER A 5 53.61 -20.14 -1.22
CA SER A 5 53.43 -20.04 0.22
C SER A 5 52.06 -19.48 0.56
N SER A 6 51.35 -20.16 1.48
CA SER A 6 50.01 -19.78 1.94
C SER A 6 49.88 -18.30 2.36
N TRP A 7 50.97 -17.66 2.80
CA TRP A 7 50.97 -16.25 3.22
C TRP A 7 50.83 -15.25 2.06
N GLU A 8 51.15 -15.63 0.82
CA GLU A 8 50.98 -14.75 -0.36
C GLU A 8 49.52 -14.63 -0.81
N ILE A 9 48.70 -15.66 -0.56
CA ILE A 9 47.28 -15.66 -0.90
C ILE A 9 46.49 -14.81 0.11
N ASP A 10 46.86 -14.88 1.40
CA ASP A 10 46.20 -14.14 2.47
C ASP A 10 46.34 -12.62 2.27
N HIS A 11 47.52 -12.13 1.87
CA HIS A 11 47.74 -10.70 1.63
C HIS A 11 47.00 -10.13 0.42
N LEU A 12 46.58 -10.96 -0.54
CA LEU A 12 45.80 -10.53 -1.70
C LEU A 12 44.30 -10.49 -1.39
N GLU A 13 43.78 -11.39 -0.57
CA GLU A 13 42.40 -11.30 -0.06
C GLU A 13 42.25 -10.09 0.87
N GLN A 14 43.19 -9.94 1.81
CA GLN A 14 43.84 -8.68 2.18
C GLN A 14 43.22 -7.35 1.67
N HIS A 15 43.71 -6.95 0.51
CA HIS A 15 43.39 -5.67 -0.09
C HIS A 15 42.01 -5.62 -0.76
N GLN A 16 41.41 -6.78 -1.05
CA GLN A 16 40.16 -6.83 -1.81
C GLN A 16 38.94 -6.59 -0.91
N TYR A 17 38.97 -6.92 0.37
CA TYR A 17 37.85 -6.65 1.28
C TYR A 17 37.76 -5.18 1.74
N GLU A 18 38.86 -4.43 1.80
CA GLU A 18 38.83 -3.01 2.18
C GLU A 18 38.10 -2.17 1.12
N SER A 19 38.17 -2.57 -0.15
CA SER A 19 37.47 -1.90 -1.25
C SER A 19 35.94 -2.10 -1.27
N CYS A 20 35.40 -3.02 -0.45
CA CYS A 20 33.99 -3.40 -0.43
C CYS A 20 33.23 -2.92 0.82
N GLN A 21 33.79 -1.99 1.60
CA GLN A 21 33.09 -1.34 2.72
C GLN A 21 32.17 -0.23 2.18
N PRO A 22 30.84 -0.37 2.27
CA PRO A 22 29.95 0.75 1.95
C PRO A 22 30.18 1.90 2.94
N ASN A 23 30.30 3.10 2.37
CA ASN A 23 30.30 4.41 3.03
C ASN A 23 29.40 4.38 4.30
N GLN A 24 29.98 4.73 5.46
CA GLN A 24 29.31 4.78 6.77
C GLN A 24 28.41 6.02 6.94
N GLU A 25 28.43 6.95 5.99
CA GLU A 25 27.67 8.21 6.00
C GLU A 25 26.16 7.98 5.81
N LYS A 26 25.76 6.85 5.23
CA LYS A 26 24.33 6.51 5.04
C LYS A 26 23.60 6.11 6.33
N LYS A 27 24.28 5.95 7.47
CA LYS A 27 23.63 5.50 8.72
C LYS A 27 22.73 6.55 9.37
N ASN A 28 22.97 7.84 9.15
CA ASN A 28 22.18 8.90 9.79
C ASN A 28 20.81 9.17 9.12
N TYR A 29 20.59 8.70 7.89
CA TYR A 29 19.29 8.86 7.23
C TYR A 29 18.25 7.84 7.70
N TYR A 30 18.66 6.70 8.26
CA TYR A 30 17.71 5.68 8.73
C TYR A 30 17.15 5.96 10.12
N SER A 31 17.85 6.73 10.97
CA SER A 31 17.42 6.94 12.35
C SER A 31 16.27 7.94 12.52
N LEU A 32 16.08 8.86 11.56
CA LEU A 32 14.99 9.85 11.60
C LEU A 32 13.70 9.37 10.91
N PHE A 33 13.77 8.29 10.11
CA PHE A 33 12.62 7.72 9.39
C PHE A 33 11.96 6.53 10.11
N ILE A 34 12.56 6.01 11.19
CA ILE A 34 12.04 4.84 11.92
C ILE A 34 10.88 5.20 12.87
N SER A 35 10.69 6.45 13.25
CA SER A 35 9.67 6.82 14.24
C SER A 35 8.21 6.72 13.77
N PHE A 36 7.94 6.47 12.47
CA PHE A 36 6.57 6.32 11.95
C PHE A 36 6.17 4.88 11.56
N ARG A 37 7.07 3.91 11.64
CA ARG A 37 6.74 2.49 11.42
C ARG A 37 6.38 1.77 12.73
N ILE A 38 5.28 2.21 13.35
CA ILE A 38 4.59 1.38 14.35
C ILE A 38 3.89 0.28 13.55
N PHE A 39 4.28 -0.98 13.79
CA PHE A 39 3.61 -2.19 13.29
C PHE A 39 4.08 -2.82 11.96
N ILE A 40 5.38 -2.77 11.64
CA ILE A 40 6.01 -3.89 10.89
C ILE A 40 7.38 -4.15 11.52
N PRO A 41 7.58 -5.26 12.25
CA PRO A 41 8.91 -5.60 12.74
C PRO A 41 9.85 -5.80 11.53
N PRO A 42 11.09 -5.28 11.56
CA PRO A 42 12.06 -5.56 10.52
C PRO A 42 12.30 -7.08 10.50
N THR A 43 11.88 -7.75 9.43
CA THR A 43 12.31 -9.12 9.18
C THR A 43 13.76 -9.06 8.73
N THR A 44 14.68 -9.03 9.70
CA THR A 44 16.08 -9.34 9.45
C THR A 44 16.14 -10.81 9.05
N ARG A 45 15.95 -11.07 7.76
CA ARG A 45 16.16 -12.40 7.17
C ARG A 45 17.66 -12.62 7.14
N ASP A 46 18.19 -13.08 8.26
CA ASP A 46 19.58 -13.51 8.41
C ASP A 46 19.89 -14.54 7.32
N ARG A 47 20.84 -14.18 6.45
CA ARG A 47 21.24 -14.95 5.27
C ARG A 47 22.50 -15.77 5.57
N ARG A 48 22.68 -16.23 6.82
CA ARG A 48 23.92 -16.89 7.30
C ARG A 48 23.73 -18.28 7.92
N THR A 49 22.68 -19.04 7.54
CA THR A 49 22.52 -20.45 7.98
C THR A 49 22.48 -21.45 6.82
N LEU A 50 23.14 -21.13 5.71
CA LEU A 50 23.48 -22.12 4.68
C LEU A 50 24.93 -22.55 4.92
N TYR A 51 25.25 -23.83 4.66
CA TYR A 51 26.57 -24.48 4.78
C TYR A 51 26.91 -25.27 6.05
N THR A 52 25.95 -25.94 6.71
CA THR A 52 26.29 -27.15 7.49
C THR A 52 25.35 -28.33 7.21
N VAL A 53 24.98 -28.56 5.95
CA VAL A 53 24.48 -29.90 5.58
C VAL A 53 25.72 -30.79 5.43
N LYS A 54 26.05 -31.46 6.53
CA LYS A 54 27.04 -32.53 6.62
C LYS A 54 26.64 -33.64 5.65
N SER A 55 27.50 -33.87 4.65
CA SER A 55 27.40 -34.98 3.72
C SER A 55 27.57 -36.32 4.46
N THR A 56 26.49 -37.08 4.63
CA THR A 56 26.53 -38.51 4.96
C THR A 56 25.41 -39.25 4.22
N GLU A 57 25.83 -39.83 3.08
CA GLU A 57 25.44 -41.10 2.45
C GLU A 57 23.98 -41.47 2.07
N PRO A 58 23.82 -42.32 1.00
CA PRO A 58 22.58 -42.51 0.28
C PRO A 58 21.73 -43.61 0.92
N THR A 59 20.48 -43.29 1.26
CA THR A 59 19.47 -44.30 1.55
C THR A 59 18.18 -43.91 0.84
N ALA A 60 17.89 -44.66 -0.21
CA ALA A 60 16.61 -44.63 -0.90
C ALA A 60 15.46 -44.81 0.10
N ARG A 61 14.68 -43.75 0.31
CA ARG A 61 13.30 -43.82 0.78
C ARG A 61 12.53 -42.71 0.09
N GLY A 62 11.45 -43.11 -0.57
CA GLY A 62 10.79 -42.38 -1.65
C GLY A 62 10.64 -40.89 -1.41
N SER A 63 11.17 -40.11 -2.36
CA SER A 63 10.73 -38.75 -2.59
C SER A 63 9.24 -38.80 -2.92
N ALA A 64 8.38 -38.56 -1.93
CA ALA A 64 7.02 -38.16 -2.21
C ALA A 64 7.10 -37.01 -3.21
N PRO A 65 6.43 -37.10 -4.38
CA PRO A 65 6.50 -36.03 -5.36
C PRO A 65 5.99 -34.76 -4.67
N SER A 66 6.85 -33.75 -4.55
CA SER A 66 6.42 -32.39 -4.20
C SER A 66 5.44 -31.99 -5.29
N THR A 67 4.14 -32.12 -5.01
CA THR A 67 3.09 -31.74 -5.93
C THR A 67 3.39 -30.30 -6.34
N PRO A 68 3.65 -30.02 -7.63
CA PRO A 68 3.89 -28.66 -8.04
C PRO A 68 2.68 -27.84 -7.59
N SER A 69 2.93 -26.77 -6.83
CA SER A 69 1.91 -25.75 -6.58
C SER A 69 1.55 -25.18 -7.94
N SER A 70 0.60 -25.84 -8.60
CA SER A 70 0.00 -25.37 -9.83
C SER A 70 -0.79 -24.15 -9.40
N ARG A 71 -0.17 -22.96 -9.51
CA ARG A 71 -0.94 -21.72 -9.58
C ARG A 71 -2.03 -21.99 -10.60
N LEU A 72 -3.28 -21.89 -10.17
CA LEU A 72 -4.39 -22.09 -11.08
C LEU A 72 -4.15 -21.16 -12.29
N PRO A 73 -4.41 -21.60 -13.53
CA PRO A 73 -4.15 -20.80 -14.74
C PRO A 73 -4.84 -19.42 -14.77
N LEU A 74 -5.65 -19.10 -13.75
CA LEU A 74 -6.50 -17.93 -13.62
C LEU A 74 -6.30 -17.21 -12.27
N GLU A 75 -5.07 -17.14 -11.75
CA GLU A 75 -4.79 -16.37 -10.53
C GLU A 75 -4.43 -14.91 -10.88
N PRO A 76 -5.28 -13.92 -10.54
CA PRO A 76 -5.05 -12.54 -10.93
C PRO A 76 -3.94 -11.90 -10.08
N PRO A 77 -3.27 -10.83 -10.59
CA PRO A 77 -2.26 -10.11 -9.82
C PRO A 77 -2.89 -9.53 -8.54
N GLY A 78 -2.27 -9.81 -7.39
CA GLY A 78 -2.80 -9.47 -6.06
C GLY A 78 -3.65 -10.57 -5.41
N GLY A 79 -3.92 -11.68 -6.12
CA GLY A 79 -4.71 -12.80 -5.62
C GLY A 79 -6.22 -12.58 -5.76
N VAL A 80 -6.99 -13.68 -5.73
CA VAL A 80 -8.45 -13.65 -5.91
C VAL A 80 -9.16 -12.80 -4.84
N LEU A 81 -8.62 -12.76 -3.61
CA LEU A 81 -9.21 -12.02 -2.51
C LEU A 81 -9.29 -10.50 -2.76
N VAL A 82 -8.22 -9.90 -3.31
CA VAL A 82 -8.20 -8.45 -3.62
C VAL A 82 -9.27 -8.12 -4.66
N TRP A 83 -9.42 -8.97 -5.68
CA TRP A 83 -10.43 -8.78 -6.72
C TRP A 83 -11.85 -8.94 -6.20
N LEU A 84 -12.09 -9.91 -5.31
CA LEU A 84 -13.38 -10.10 -4.66
C LEU A 84 -13.78 -8.87 -3.85
N VAL A 85 -12.85 -8.30 -3.07
CA VAL A 85 -13.10 -7.06 -2.32
C VAL A 85 -13.47 -5.92 -3.26
N VAL A 86 -12.69 -5.70 -4.33
CA VAL A 86 -12.98 -4.64 -5.32
C VAL A 86 -14.37 -4.81 -5.94
N VAL A 87 -14.75 -6.04 -6.32
CA VAL A 87 -16.08 -6.29 -6.91
C VAL A 87 -17.21 -6.03 -5.91
N ILE A 88 -17.04 -6.45 -4.65
CA ILE A 88 -18.03 -6.17 -3.60
C ILE A 88 -18.16 -4.67 -3.37
N GLU A 89 -17.06 -3.94 -3.26
CA GLU A 89 -17.07 -2.48 -3.13
C GLU A 89 -17.78 -1.81 -4.32
N LEU A 90 -17.50 -2.24 -5.55
CA LEU A 90 -18.18 -1.72 -6.74
C LEU A 90 -19.70 -1.97 -6.70
N ILE A 91 -20.14 -3.16 -6.26
CA ILE A 91 -21.56 -3.48 -6.10
C ILE A 91 -22.19 -2.62 -5.01
N THR A 92 -21.51 -2.43 -3.88
CA THR A 92 -21.97 -1.58 -2.76
C THR A 92 -22.18 -0.14 -3.23
N PHE A 93 -21.19 0.46 -3.92
CA PHE A 93 -21.34 1.80 -4.47
C PHE A 93 -22.43 1.89 -5.54
N ALA A 94 -22.55 0.89 -6.43
CA ALA A 94 -23.60 0.86 -7.45
C ALA A 94 -25.00 0.77 -6.82
N ALA A 95 -25.18 -0.04 -5.78
CA ALA A 95 -26.43 -0.14 -5.05
C ALA A 95 -26.78 1.19 -4.35
N GLY A 96 -25.80 1.83 -3.70
CA GLY A 96 -25.97 3.15 -3.10
C GLY A 96 -26.39 4.21 -4.12
N ILE A 97 -25.76 4.24 -5.30
CA ILE A 97 -26.13 5.16 -6.39
C ILE A 97 -27.55 4.85 -6.88
N GLY A 98 -27.94 3.58 -6.98
CA GLY A 98 -29.30 3.18 -7.32
C GLY A 98 -30.34 3.72 -6.32
N VAL A 99 -30.04 3.65 -5.02
CA VAL A 99 -30.89 4.25 -3.97
C VAL A 99 -30.95 5.77 -4.13
N PHE A 100 -29.82 6.44 -4.37
CA PHE A 100 -29.78 7.89 -4.60
C PHE A 100 -30.64 8.34 -5.77
N LEU A 101 -30.51 7.69 -6.92
CA LEU A 101 -31.31 8.02 -8.12
C LEU A 101 -32.80 7.75 -7.90
N HIS A 102 -33.15 6.68 -7.17
CA HIS A 102 -34.54 6.41 -6.81
C HIS A 102 -35.11 7.51 -5.90
N GLN A 103 -34.35 7.95 -4.90
CA GLN A 103 -34.76 8.99 -3.96
C GLN A 103 -34.86 10.37 -4.62
N GLU A 104 -33.92 10.72 -5.50
CA GLU A 104 -33.95 11.97 -6.28
C GLU A 104 -35.23 12.10 -7.13
N GLY A 105 -35.67 10.99 -7.74
CA GLY A 105 -36.91 10.94 -8.50
C GLY A 105 -38.18 11.13 -7.68
N ASN A 106 -38.15 10.80 -6.39
CA ASN A 106 -39.29 10.96 -5.47
C ASN A 106 -39.30 12.33 -4.75
N PHE A 107 -38.13 12.90 -4.47
CA PHE A 107 -37.95 14.12 -3.66
C PHE A 107 -37.13 15.19 -4.39
N THR A 108 -37.50 15.50 -5.63
CA THR A 108 -36.69 16.32 -6.54
C THR A 108 -36.43 17.74 -6.02
N GLU A 109 -37.39 18.37 -5.33
CA GLU A 109 -37.21 19.72 -4.78
C GLU A 109 -36.19 19.73 -3.62
N GLU A 110 -36.26 18.76 -2.70
CA GLU A 110 -35.30 18.59 -1.62
C GLU A 110 -33.88 18.35 -2.15
N PHE A 111 -33.75 17.48 -3.17
CA PHE A 111 -32.46 17.21 -3.82
C PHE A 111 -31.89 18.44 -4.53
N ALA A 112 -32.74 19.24 -5.19
CA ALA A 112 -32.30 20.47 -5.84
C ALA A 112 -31.83 21.54 -4.85
N LEU A 113 -32.47 21.63 -3.67
CA LEU A 113 -32.05 22.52 -2.59
C LEU A 113 -30.77 22.03 -1.92
N GLY A 114 -30.70 20.74 -1.58
CA GLY A 114 -29.53 20.11 -0.98
C GLY A 114 -28.29 20.23 -1.85
N ALA A 115 -28.40 19.98 -3.16
CA ALA A 115 -27.30 20.12 -4.11
C ALA A 115 -26.70 21.53 -4.16
N LYS A 116 -27.52 22.59 -3.98
CA LYS A 116 -27.03 23.98 -3.91
C LYS A 116 -26.24 24.28 -2.64
N GLY A 117 -26.49 23.53 -1.57
CA GLY A 117 -25.76 23.64 -0.29
C GLY A 117 -24.38 22.97 -0.30
N LEU A 118 -24.00 22.27 -1.38
CA LEU A 118 -22.70 21.61 -1.46
C LEU A 118 -21.58 22.56 -1.86
N ASN A 119 -20.42 22.37 -1.23
CA ASN A 119 -19.21 23.09 -1.58
C ASN A 119 -18.49 22.39 -2.74
N GLN A 120 -18.78 22.82 -3.97
CA GLN A 120 -18.19 22.25 -5.19
C GLN A 120 -16.65 22.32 -5.21
N PRO A 121 -15.99 23.42 -4.79
CA PRO A 121 -14.52 23.46 -4.68
C PRO A 121 -13.94 22.37 -3.77
N LEU A 122 -14.57 22.10 -2.61
CA LEU A 122 -14.12 21.04 -1.71
C LEU A 122 -14.28 19.66 -2.33
N ALA A 123 -15.37 19.41 -3.06
CA ALA A 123 -15.56 18.18 -3.81
C ALA A 123 -14.44 17.97 -4.85
N PHE A 124 -14.05 19.02 -5.56
CA PHE A 124 -12.95 18.98 -6.54
C PHE A 124 -11.58 18.73 -5.90
N ILE A 125 -11.28 19.37 -4.77
CA ILE A 125 -10.01 19.14 -4.06
C ILE A 125 -9.91 17.69 -3.59
N ASN A 126 -11.01 17.10 -3.11
CA ASN A 126 -11.04 15.71 -2.67
C ASN A 126 -10.71 14.72 -3.81
N THR A 127 -11.25 14.94 -5.01
CA THR A 127 -10.94 14.07 -6.16
C THR A 127 -9.48 14.20 -6.57
N LEU A 128 -8.92 15.42 -6.55
CA LEU A 128 -7.48 15.62 -6.79
C LEU A 128 -6.61 14.92 -5.74
N LEU A 129 -6.98 14.97 -4.46
CA LEU A 129 -6.25 14.27 -3.39
C LEU A 129 -6.24 12.75 -3.60
N LEU A 130 -7.38 12.15 -3.95
CA LEU A 130 -7.46 10.71 -4.21
C LEU A 130 -6.68 10.30 -5.47
N LEU A 131 -6.78 11.07 -6.55
CA LEU A 131 -6.04 10.82 -7.79
C LEU A 131 -4.53 10.94 -7.58
N THR A 132 -4.08 11.97 -6.84
CA THR A 132 -2.65 12.15 -6.52
C THR A 132 -2.13 11.03 -5.62
N GLY A 133 -2.93 10.57 -4.65
CA GLY A 133 -2.58 9.40 -3.83
C GLY A 133 -2.42 8.12 -4.66
N GLY A 134 -3.36 7.86 -5.59
CA GLY A 134 -3.25 6.74 -6.54
C GLY A 134 -2.01 6.83 -7.43
N TRP A 135 -1.68 8.04 -7.89
CA TRP A 135 -0.46 8.31 -8.66
C TRP A 135 0.82 8.01 -7.86
N PHE A 136 0.89 8.47 -6.59
CA PHE A 136 2.03 8.17 -5.71
C PHE A 136 2.20 6.67 -5.47
N MET A 137 1.10 5.93 -5.28
CA MET A 137 1.14 4.48 -5.13
C MET A 137 1.61 3.78 -6.41
N ALA A 138 1.16 4.23 -7.59
CA ALA A 138 1.62 3.69 -8.87
C ALA A 138 3.13 3.93 -9.07
N MET A 139 3.61 5.14 -8.76
CA MET A 139 5.04 5.47 -8.79
C MET A 139 5.84 4.62 -7.78
N ALA A 140 5.29 4.38 -6.59
CA ALA A 140 5.93 3.55 -5.58
C ALA A 140 6.15 2.12 -6.10
N ILE A 141 5.10 1.51 -6.66
CA ILE A 141 5.17 0.15 -7.23
C ILE A 141 6.18 0.10 -8.39
N ALA A 142 6.20 1.12 -9.26
CA ALA A 142 7.17 1.20 -10.36
C ALA A 142 8.62 1.26 -9.84
N ALA A 143 8.90 2.12 -8.85
CA ALA A 143 10.22 2.24 -8.24
C ALA A 143 10.67 0.94 -7.55
N ILE A 144 9.76 0.25 -6.85
CA ILE A 144 10.05 -1.03 -6.20
C ILE A 144 10.39 -2.10 -7.24
N ARG A 145 9.68 -2.14 -8.38
CA ARG A 145 9.96 -3.08 -9.49
C ARG A 145 11.35 -2.87 -10.10
N GLU A 146 11.86 -1.64 -10.06
CA GLU A 146 13.21 -1.29 -10.53
C GLU A 146 14.30 -1.46 -9.45
N GLY A 147 13.97 -2.01 -8.28
CA GLY A 147 14.91 -2.17 -7.16
C GLY A 147 15.21 -0.88 -6.39
N ARG A 148 14.54 0.23 -6.71
CA ARG A 148 14.68 1.54 -6.03
C ARG A 148 13.78 1.60 -4.79
N ILE A 149 14.06 0.73 -3.81
CA ILE A 149 13.20 0.53 -2.62
C ILE A 149 12.93 1.83 -1.86
N SER A 150 13.96 2.65 -1.60
CA SER A 150 13.79 3.91 -0.86
C SER A 150 12.88 4.91 -1.58
N ALA A 151 12.91 4.97 -2.92
CA ALA A 151 11.98 5.80 -3.69
C ALA A 151 10.55 5.23 -3.63
N GLY A 152 10.43 3.90 -3.62
CA GLY A 152 9.17 3.19 -3.38
C GLY A 152 8.54 3.54 -2.04
N GLU A 153 9.31 3.48 -0.96
CA GLU A 153 8.86 3.81 0.40
C GLU A 153 8.35 5.24 0.49
N ARG A 154 9.10 6.21 -0.06
CA ARG A 154 8.67 7.61 -0.12
C ARG A 154 7.36 7.80 -0.90
N GLY A 155 7.14 7.02 -1.96
CA GLY A 155 5.89 7.05 -2.71
C GLY A 155 4.71 6.49 -1.90
N MET A 156 4.91 5.42 -1.14
CA MET A 156 3.88 4.90 -0.22
C MET A 156 3.56 5.89 0.90
N ASP A 157 4.58 6.53 1.48
CA ASP A 157 4.39 7.57 2.50
C ASP A 157 3.60 8.77 1.95
N ALA A 158 3.93 9.22 0.74
CA ALA A 158 3.18 10.28 0.07
C ALA A 158 1.72 9.88 -0.18
N ALA A 159 1.45 8.64 -0.60
CA ALA A 159 0.10 8.13 -0.79
C ALA A 159 -0.70 8.09 0.53
N MET A 160 -0.07 7.69 1.65
CA MET A 160 -0.70 7.71 2.98
C MET A 160 -1.04 9.14 3.41
N VAL A 161 -0.13 10.10 3.23
CA VAL A 161 -0.37 11.51 3.57
C VAL A 161 -1.54 12.08 2.78
N THR A 162 -1.62 11.79 1.47
CA THR A 162 -2.76 12.24 0.65
C THR A 162 -4.09 11.62 1.11
N GLY A 163 -4.10 10.35 1.50
CA GLY A 163 -5.29 9.69 2.04
C GLY A 163 -5.72 10.30 3.38
N LEU A 164 -4.78 10.60 4.28
CA LEU A 164 -5.07 11.26 5.54
C LEU A 164 -5.58 12.69 5.33
N ALA A 165 -4.98 13.45 4.40
CA ALA A 165 -5.45 14.78 4.05
C ALA A 165 -6.89 14.76 3.53
N PHE A 166 -7.26 13.77 2.72
CA PHE A 166 -8.64 13.53 2.28
C PHE A 166 -9.57 13.28 3.47
N LEU A 167 -9.20 12.39 4.40
CA LEU A 167 -10.03 12.10 5.59
C LEU A 167 -10.24 13.34 6.47
N VAL A 168 -9.19 14.14 6.70
CA VAL A 168 -9.28 15.39 7.46
C VAL A 168 -10.20 16.39 6.77
N LEU A 169 -10.03 16.59 5.46
CA LEU A 169 -10.85 17.53 4.69
C LEU A 169 -12.32 17.12 4.72
N LYS A 170 -12.61 15.83 4.57
CA LYS A 170 -13.97 15.29 4.67
C LYS A 170 -14.56 15.43 6.06
N GLY A 171 -13.78 15.15 7.12
CA GLY A 171 -14.22 15.32 8.50
C GLY A 171 -14.57 16.77 8.85
N ILE A 172 -13.78 17.74 8.37
CA ILE A 172 -14.07 19.16 8.57
C ILE A 172 -15.35 19.57 7.85
N GLU A 173 -15.54 19.13 6.61
CA GLU A 173 -16.75 19.43 5.82
C GLU A 173 -18.01 18.88 6.50
N TRP A 174 -17.94 17.65 7.01
CA TRP A 174 -19.04 16.99 7.71
C TRP A 174 -19.35 17.67 9.04
N ASN A 175 -18.33 18.00 9.83
CA ASN A 175 -18.53 18.68 11.11
C ASN A 175 -19.18 20.06 10.92
N GLY A 176 -18.76 20.82 9.91
CA GLY A 176 -19.38 22.09 9.54
C GLY A 176 -20.86 21.96 9.17
N LYS A 177 -21.23 20.91 8.42
CA LYS A 177 -22.62 20.63 8.02
C LYS A 177 -23.50 20.22 9.20
N ILE A 178 -23.00 19.36 10.08
CA ILE A 178 -23.72 18.91 11.28
C ILE A 178 -23.98 20.08 12.24
N GLN A 179 -23.01 20.99 12.43
CA GLN A 179 -23.19 22.17 13.27
C GLN A 179 -24.24 23.16 12.73
N HIS A 180 -24.53 23.14 11.43
CA HIS A 180 -25.56 23.97 10.79
C HIS A 180 -26.93 23.26 10.68
N GLY A 181 -27.11 22.12 11.36
CA GLY A 181 -28.39 21.39 11.39
C GLY A 181 -28.66 20.53 10.16
N ALA A 182 -27.62 20.13 9.41
CA ALA A 182 -27.71 19.09 8.39
C ALA A 182 -27.22 17.76 9.00
N THR A 183 -28.10 17.09 9.73
CA THR A 183 -27.87 15.81 10.41
C THR A 183 -28.46 14.67 9.60
N PHE A 184 -27.95 13.46 9.83
CA PHE A 184 -28.62 12.23 9.37
C PHE A 184 -30.09 12.23 9.82
N GLY A 185 -31.01 12.10 8.87
CA GLY A 185 -32.46 12.05 9.13
C GLY A 185 -33.22 13.37 8.99
N ASP A 186 -32.55 14.50 8.74
CA ASP A 186 -33.24 15.78 8.53
C ASP A 186 -33.94 15.87 7.16
N ASP A 187 -33.31 15.35 6.10
CA ASP A 187 -33.92 15.17 4.79
C ASP A 187 -33.32 13.97 4.02
N HIS A 188 -34.02 13.56 2.95
CA HIS A 188 -33.65 12.39 2.15
C HIS A 188 -32.35 12.59 1.37
N PHE A 189 -32.02 13.84 1.03
CA PHE A 189 -30.79 14.18 0.31
C PHE A 189 -29.57 13.97 1.20
N HIS A 190 -29.51 14.57 2.38
CA HIS A 190 -28.38 14.47 3.30
C HIS A 190 -28.16 13.03 3.80
N THR A 191 -29.25 12.32 4.09
CA THR A 191 -29.18 10.91 4.51
C THR A 191 -28.49 10.05 3.44
N THR A 192 -28.90 10.20 2.18
CA THR A 192 -28.32 9.42 1.09
C THR A 192 -26.92 9.92 0.70
N TYR A 193 -26.67 11.23 0.77
CA TYR A 193 -25.37 11.84 0.52
C TYR A 193 -24.31 11.38 1.52
N PHE A 194 -24.61 11.41 2.81
CA PHE A 194 -23.67 10.97 3.84
C PHE A 194 -23.45 9.45 3.79
N ALA A 195 -24.47 8.66 3.49
CA ALA A 195 -24.32 7.22 3.31
C ALA A 195 -23.43 6.86 2.10
N LEU A 196 -23.48 7.64 1.03
CA LEU A 196 -22.69 7.41 -0.20
C LEU A 196 -21.26 7.92 -0.14
N THR A 197 -20.99 8.93 0.68
CA THR A 197 -19.70 9.66 0.68
C THR A 197 -18.93 9.54 1.99
N GLY A 198 -19.44 8.74 2.93
CA GLY A 198 -18.83 8.44 4.22
C GLY A 198 -17.67 7.45 4.16
#